data_AF-A0A968YU21-F1
#
_entry.id   AF-A0A968YU21-F1
#
_cell.length_a   1.000
_cell.length_b   1.000
_cell.length_c   1.000
_cell.angle_alpha   90.00
_cell.angle_beta   90.00
_cell.angle_gamma   90.00
#
_symmetry.space_group_name_H-M   'P 1'
#
loop_
_entity.id
_entity.type
_entity.pdbx_description
1 polymer ?
#
loop_
_entity_poly.entity_id
_entity_poly.type
_entity_poly.pdbx_seq_one_letter_code
_entity_poly.pdbx_strand_id
1 'polypeptide(L)'
;MPLRWGLSVAEVGWRAIEEQDWASSWKEYWHPTEVGDRLLIHPVWLPLPDQTDRIVLQLDPGVAFGTGAHATTQLCLVALEAQLREPISHPYILADIGCGTGILAIAALKLGADRAYAVDTDPLAVQAAQECRDLNTIEAIRMQVFEGSMDVAIAQSKTPVDGFCCNILAPVIIGLVPQMATLTKPNGWGILSGILQKQVPEVTEALATYGWQVQQAWQQEDWACLKIAQRD
;
A
#
# COMPACT_ATOMS: atom_id res chain seq x y z
N MET A 1 -29.78 -42.28 45.24
CA MET A 1 -29.22 -42.95 44.05
C MET A 1 -28.03 -42.14 43.57
N PRO A 2 -26.82 -42.71 43.53
CA PRO A 2 -25.62 -41.97 43.15
C PRO A 2 -25.45 -41.96 41.62
N LEU A 3 -25.11 -40.81 41.04
CA LEU A 3 -24.69 -40.71 39.65
C LEU A 3 -23.30 -41.35 39.50
N ARG A 4 -23.25 -42.47 38.77
CA ARG A 4 -22.06 -43.24 38.40
C ARG A 4 -21.45 -42.69 37.11
N TRP A 5 -20.41 -41.86 37.17
CA TRP A 5 -19.44 -41.70 36.07
C TRP A 5 -18.13 -41.14 36.65
N GLY A 6 -17.20 -42.00 37.07
CA GLY A 6 -15.95 -41.68 37.78
C GLY A 6 -14.96 -40.78 37.02
N LEU A 7 -15.36 -39.55 36.72
CA LEU A 7 -14.57 -38.50 36.11
C LEU A 7 -14.43 -37.38 37.14
N SER A 8 -13.19 -37.07 37.50
CA SER A 8 -12.88 -35.87 38.28
C SER A 8 -13.23 -34.64 37.47
N VAL A 9 -13.84 -33.64 38.10
CA VAL A 9 -14.07 -32.33 37.50
C VAL A 9 -12.72 -31.74 37.09
N ALA A 10 -12.59 -31.29 35.84
CA ALA A 10 -11.36 -30.64 35.38
C ALA A 10 -11.13 -29.37 36.22
N GLU A 11 -9.94 -29.24 36.80
CA GLU A 11 -9.52 -28.00 37.43
C GLU A 11 -9.33 -26.93 36.34
N VAL A 12 -10.17 -25.91 36.37
CA VAL A 12 -10.06 -24.74 35.49
C VAL A 12 -9.30 -23.66 36.24
N GLY A 13 -8.11 -23.32 35.73
CA GLY A 13 -7.30 -22.20 36.22
C GLY A 13 -7.42 -20.99 35.31
N TRP A 14 -7.49 -19.81 35.90
CA TRP A 14 -7.38 -18.54 35.19
C TRP A 14 -6.04 -17.89 35.54
N ARG A 15 -5.34 -17.39 34.54
CA ARG A 15 -4.15 -16.55 34.73
C ARG A 15 -4.44 -15.20 34.12
N ALA A 16 -4.32 -14.13 34.92
CA ALA A 16 -4.27 -12.78 34.39
C ALA A 16 -2.99 -12.65 33.56
N ILE A 17 -3.13 -12.41 32.27
CA ILE A 17 -2.03 -12.04 31.40
C ILE A 17 -1.99 -10.52 31.43
N GLU A 18 -0.89 -9.94 31.92
CA GLU A 18 -0.70 -8.50 31.87
C GLU A 18 -0.68 -8.06 30.39
N GLU A 19 -1.52 -7.09 30.07
CA GLU A 19 -1.72 -6.55 28.71
C GLU A 19 -0.44 -5.91 28.13
N GLN A 20 0.60 -5.75 28.94
CA GLN A 20 1.81 -4.98 28.63
C GLN A 20 2.85 -5.73 27.78
N ASP A 21 2.84 -7.07 27.72
CA ASP A 21 3.86 -7.82 26.95
C ASP A 21 3.48 -8.12 25.50
N TRP A 22 2.20 -8.10 25.14
CA TRP A 22 1.77 -8.40 23.76
C TRP A 22 1.91 -7.20 22.82
N ALA A 23 1.75 -5.97 23.35
CA ALA A 23 1.75 -4.74 22.56
C ALA A 23 3.15 -4.32 22.07
N SER A 24 4.23 -4.92 22.58
CA SER A 24 5.63 -4.59 22.29
C SER A 24 6.41 -5.75 21.65
N SER A 25 6.07 -7.01 21.96
CA SER A 25 6.76 -8.20 21.45
C SER A 25 6.83 -8.28 19.92
N TRP A 26 5.82 -7.76 19.21
CA TRP A 26 5.81 -7.78 17.76
C TRP A 26 6.88 -6.86 17.15
N LYS A 27 7.30 -5.79 17.85
CA LYS A 27 8.30 -4.83 17.35
C LYS A 27 9.69 -5.45 17.21
N GLU A 28 9.99 -6.49 17.98
CA GLU A 28 11.29 -7.19 17.94
C GLU A 28 11.49 -7.97 16.63
N TYR A 29 10.41 -8.37 15.96
CA TYR A 29 10.45 -9.10 14.69
C TYR A 29 10.46 -8.19 13.46
N TRP A 30 10.39 -6.88 13.67
CA TRP A 30 10.37 -5.89 12.60
C TRP A 30 11.77 -5.34 12.35
N HIS A 31 12.36 -5.74 11.24
CA HIS A 31 13.67 -5.27 10.78
C HIS A 31 13.53 -4.35 9.56
N PRO A 32 14.49 -3.43 9.37
CA PRO A 32 14.57 -2.67 8.12
C PRO A 32 14.57 -3.63 6.92
N THR A 33 13.72 -3.35 5.94
CA THR A 33 13.53 -4.22 4.78
C THR A 33 13.96 -3.48 3.51
N GLU A 34 14.98 -3.99 2.85
CA GLU A 34 15.40 -3.50 1.54
C GLU A 34 14.38 -3.92 0.49
N VAL A 35 13.94 -2.96 -0.33
CA VAL A 35 12.98 -3.22 -1.41
C VAL A 35 13.53 -2.61 -2.70
N GLY A 36 13.59 -3.43 -3.75
CA GLY A 36 14.21 -3.03 -5.02
C GLY A 36 15.66 -2.56 -4.84
N ASP A 37 16.10 -1.66 -5.72
CA ASP A 37 17.51 -1.22 -5.74
C ASP A 37 17.72 -0.03 -4.80
N ARG A 38 16.70 0.83 -4.65
CA ARG A 38 16.85 2.15 -4.03
C ARG A 38 16.04 2.36 -2.76
N LEU A 39 15.10 1.48 -2.39
CA LEU A 39 14.19 1.75 -1.27
C LEU A 39 14.57 0.95 -0.02
N LEU A 40 14.35 1.55 1.15
CA LEU A 40 14.48 0.92 2.46
C LEU A 40 13.24 1.25 3.28
N ILE A 41 12.46 0.22 3.63
CA ILE A 41 11.37 0.33 4.60
C ILE A 41 11.97 0.28 5.99
N HIS A 42 11.73 1.31 6.80
CA HIS A 42 12.37 1.48 8.09
C HIS A 42 11.36 1.70 9.22
N PRO A 43 11.28 0.81 10.22
CA PRO A 43 10.43 1.02 11.39
C PRO A 43 10.83 2.28 12.16
N VAL A 44 9.85 3.10 12.55
CA VAL A 44 10.10 4.41 13.18
C VAL A 44 10.77 4.33 14.56
N TRP A 45 10.62 3.22 15.28
CA TRP A 45 11.23 3.03 16.61
C TRP A 45 12.68 2.56 16.57
N LEU A 46 13.21 2.23 15.40
CA LEU A 46 14.62 1.88 15.25
C LEU A 46 15.43 3.16 14.95
N PRO A 47 16.67 3.27 15.46
CA PRO A 47 17.58 4.34 15.05
C PRO A 47 17.73 4.34 13.53
N LEU A 48 17.67 5.52 12.91
CA LEU A 48 17.96 5.65 11.48
C LEU A 48 19.40 5.20 11.20
N PRO A 49 19.66 4.56 10.05
CA PRO A 49 21.00 4.13 9.69
C PRO A 49 21.93 5.34 9.54
N ASP A 50 23.12 5.27 10.16
CA ASP A 50 24.13 6.34 10.11
C ASP A 50 24.55 6.66 8.67
N GLN A 51 24.57 5.64 7.80
CA GLN A 51 24.87 5.76 6.37
C GLN A 51 23.99 4.80 5.57
N THR A 52 23.26 5.32 4.58
CA THR A 52 22.55 4.51 3.59
C THR A 52 22.45 5.28 2.28
N ASP A 53 22.69 4.58 1.16
CA ASP A 53 22.45 5.11 -0.19
C ASP A 53 20.99 4.89 -0.64
N ARG A 54 20.19 4.22 0.19
CA ARG A 54 18.77 3.94 -0.07
C ARG A 54 17.88 5.09 0.42
N ILE A 55 16.80 5.32 -0.31
CA ILE A 55 15.69 6.18 0.07
C ILE A 55 14.94 5.51 1.22
N VAL A 56 15.00 6.13 2.40
CA VAL A 56 14.34 5.64 3.61
C VAL A 56 12.85 6.02 3.61
N LEU A 57 11.99 5.01 3.75
CA LEU A 57 10.54 5.10 3.96
C LEU A 57 10.26 4.74 5.42
N GLN A 58 10.03 5.75 6.27
CA GLN A 58 9.74 5.51 7.69
C GLN A 58 8.28 5.08 7.87
N LEU A 59 8.04 4.03 8.66
CA LEU A 59 6.70 3.51 8.92
C LEU A 59 6.48 3.20 10.40
N ASP A 60 5.25 3.43 10.85
CA ASP A 60 4.70 2.83 12.05
C ASP A 60 3.58 1.84 11.67
N PRO A 61 3.85 0.52 11.64
CA PRO A 61 2.84 -0.49 11.33
C PRO A 61 1.75 -0.67 12.40
N GLY A 62 1.74 0.12 13.49
CA GLY A 62 0.86 -0.10 14.64
C GLY A 62 -0.64 0.14 14.46
N VAL A 63 -1.12 0.72 13.34
CA VAL A 63 -2.52 1.21 13.28
C VAL A 63 -3.29 0.98 11.97
N ALA A 64 -2.64 0.62 10.85
CA ALA A 64 -3.32 0.43 9.57
C ALA A 64 -2.63 -0.62 8.66
N PHE A 65 -3.39 -1.16 7.70
CA PHE A 65 -2.86 -2.01 6.63
C PHE A 65 -1.82 -1.24 5.79
N GLY A 66 -0.86 -1.95 5.19
CA GLY A 66 0.26 -1.31 4.49
C GLY A 66 1.52 -1.18 5.37
N THR A 67 1.78 -2.19 6.18
CA THR A 67 2.95 -2.24 7.07
C THR A 67 4.30 -2.24 6.32
N GLY A 68 4.29 -2.40 4.99
CA GLY A 68 5.49 -2.43 4.15
C GLY A 68 6.10 -3.81 3.98
N ALA A 69 6.00 -4.68 5.00
CA ALA A 69 6.60 -6.02 4.97
C ALA A 69 5.80 -7.04 4.14
N HIS A 70 4.53 -6.80 3.85
CA HIS A 70 3.73 -7.73 3.05
C HIS A 70 4.18 -7.76 1.58
N ALA A 71 4.21 -8.95 0.97
CA ALA A 71 4.70 -9.17 -0.40
C ALA A 71 4.07 -8.21 -1.42
N THR A 72 2.77 -7.93 -1.31
CA THR A 72 2.07 -7.01 -2.24
C THR A 72 2.60 -5.57 -2.16
N THR A 73 2.97 -5.10 -0.96
CA THR A 73 3.54 -3.75 -0.80
C THR A 73 4.94 -3.69 -1.41
N GLN A 74 5.76 -4.71 -1.16
CA GLN A 74 7.10 -4.81 -1.75
C GLN A 74 7.04 -4.85 -3.28
N LEU A 75 6.12 -5.64 -3.85
CA LEU A 75 5.91 -5.70 -5.30
C LEU A 75 5.49 -4.34 -5.88
N CYS A 76 4.56 -3.62 -5.23
CA CYS A 76 4.18 -2.27 -5.65
C CYS A 76 5.35 -1.29 -5.62
N LEU A 77 6.17 -1.33 -4.56
CA LEU A 77 7.34 -0.46 -4.42
C LEU A 77 8.39 -0.74 -5.49
N VAL A 78 8.66 -2.02 -5.81
CA VAL A 78 9.56 -2.42 -6.92
C VAL A 78 9.01 -1.92 -8.26
N ALA A 79 7.71 -2.11 -8.51
CA ALA A 79 7.08 -1.64 -9.74
C ALA A 79 7.12 -0.10 -9.86
N LEU A 80 6.90 0.60 -8.75
CA LEU A 80 6.90 2.06 -8.67
C LEU A 80 8.30 2.63 -8.86
N GLU A 81 9.31 2.01 -8.25
CA GLU A 81 10.72 2.34 -8.45
C GLU A 81 11.12 2.15 -9.92
N ALA A 82 10.71 1.05 -10.55
CA ALA A 82 10.97 0.82 -11.97
C ALA A 82 10.29 1.87 -12.85
N GLN A 83 9.07 2.28 -12.50
CA GLN A 83 8.30 3.28 -13.25
C GLN A 83 8.85 4.71 -13.12
N LEU A 84 9.40 5.06 -11.95
CA LEU A 84 9.96 6.38 -11.66
C LEU A 84 11.50 6.38 -11.64
N ARG A 85 12.11 5.48 -12.41
CA ARG A 85 13.58 5.35 -12.48
C ARG A 85 14.21 6.52 -13.22
N GLU A 86 13.61 6.92 -14.33
CA GLU A 86 14.11 8.01 -15.15
C GLU A 86 13.71 9.38 -14.59
N PRO A 87 14.54 10.42 -14.78
CA PRO A 87 14.20 11.77 -14.34
C PRO A 87 12.87 12.26 -14.93
N ILE A 88 12.03 12.79 -14.06
CA ILE A 88 10.75 13.35 -14.40
C ILE A 88 10.96 14.75 -15.00
N SER A 89 10.45 14.99 -16.20
CA SER A 89 10.66 16.24 -16.96
C SER A 89 9.55 17.29 -16.78
N HIS A 90 8.49 16.98 -16.03
CA HIS A 90 7.34 17.85 -15.80
C HIS A 90 6.74 17.62 -14.41
N PRO A 91 5.88 18.52 -13.89
CA PRO A 91 5.18 18.27 -12.64
C PRO A 91 4.41 16.94 -12.69
N TYR A 92 4.70 16.05 -11.76
CA TYR A 92 4.21 14.67 -11.76
C TYR A 92 3.31 14.40 -10.56
N ILE A 93 2.13 13.89 -10.85
CA ILE A 93 1.07 13.68 -9.88
C ILE A 93 0.76 12.19 -9.81
N LEU A 94 0.80 11.62 -8.61
CA LEU A 94 0.41 10.24 -8.33
C LEU A 94 -0.90 10.20 -7.52
N ALA A 95 -1.74 9.20 -7.75
CA ALA A 95 -2.81 8.83 -6.83
C ALA A 95 -2.52 7.48 -6.15
N ASP A 96 -2.83 7.34 -4.86
CA ASP A 96 -2.71 6.09 -4.10
C ASP A 96 -4.10 5.70 -3.58
N ILE A 97 -4.68 4.65 -4.17
CA ILE A 97 -6.07 4.24 -3.97
C ILE A 97 -6.13 3.05 -3.01
N GLY A 98 -6.81 3.23 -1.87
CA GLY A 98 -6.73 2.29 -0.75
C GLY A 98 -5.37 2.40 -0.08
N CYS A 99 -5.02 3.63 0.34
CA CYS A 99 -3.64 3.97 0.67
C CYS A 99 -3.11 3.30 1.95
N GLY A 100 -3.97 2.85 2.87
CA GLY A 100 -3.52 2.30 4.15
C GLY A 100 -2.61 3.30 4.88
N THR A 101 -1.37 2.90 5.20
CA THR A 101 -0.33 3.79 5.75
C THR A 101 0.18 4.89 4.80
N GLY A 102 -0.23 4.90 3.53
CA GLY A 102 0.21 5.87 2.52
C GLY A 102 1.64 5.64 2.01
N ILE A 103 2.23 4.47 2.29
CA ILE A 103 3.61 4.14 1.92
C ILE A 103 3.90 4.30 0.42
N LEU A 104 2.95 3.99 -0.47
CA LEU A 104 3.14 4.08 -1.92
C LEU A 104 3.15 5.54 -2.38
N ALA A 105 2.26 6.37 -1.84
CA ALA A 105 2.29 7.82 -2.04
C ALA A 105 3.62 8.44 -1.55
N ILE A 106 4.09 8.06 -0.37
CA ILE A 106 5.36 8.52 0.22
C ILE A 106 6.54 8.11 -0.66
N ALA A 107 6.56 6.84 -1.12
CA ALA A 107 7.60 6.34 -2.00
C ALA A 107 7.63 7.12 -3.32
N ALA A 108 6.48 7.38 -3.95
CA ALA A 108 6.41 8.16 -5.19
C ALA A 108 6.99 9.57 -5.02
N LEU A 109 6.64 10.25 -3.92
CA LEU A 109 7.15 11.60 -3.63
C LEU A 109 8.66 11.63 -3.39
N LYS A 110 9.20 10.59 -2.75
CA LYS A 110 10.65 10.45 -2.53
C LYS A 110 11.40 9.98 -3.79
N LEU A 111 10.72 9.30 -4.71
CA LEU A 111 11.27 8.90 -6.01
C LEU A 111 11.25 10.03 -7.05
N GLY A 112 10.53 11.12 -6.78
CA GLY A 112 10.58 12.34 -7.59
C GLY A 112 9.24 12.97 -7.94
N ALA A 113 8.10 12.36 -7.56
CA ALA A 113 6.80 12.95 -7.81
C ALA A 113 6.64 14.30 -7.06
N ASP A 114 5.99 15.25 -7.70
CA ASP A 114 5.72 16.57 -7.11
C ASP A 114 4.60 16.50 -6.08
N ARG A 115 3.54 15.75 -6.42
CA ARG A 115 2.31 15.62 -5.61
C ARG A 115 1.77 14.20 -5.59
N ALA A 116 1.17 13.84 -4.46
CA ALA A 116 0.42 12.61 -4.28
C ALA A 116 -0.95 12.89 -3.66
N TYR A 117 -1.97 12.22 -4.17
CA TYR A 117 -3.32 12.17 -3.62
C TYR A 117 -3.58 10.76 -3.09
N ALA A 118 -3.62 10.60 -1.77
CA ALA A 118 -3.89 9.34 -1.12
C ALA A 118 -5.35 9.30 -0.65
N VAL A 119 -6.06 8.20 -0.92
CA VAL A 119 -7.44 8.02 -0.49
C VAL A 119 -7.64 6.65 0.13
N ASP A 120 -8.41 6.59 1.21
CA ASP A 120 -8.85 5.33 1.81
C ASP A 120 -10.28 5.48 2.34
N THR A 121 -11.06 4.40 2.28
CA THR A 121 -12.43 4.39 2.81
C THR A 121 -12.47 4.20 4.32
N ASP A 122 -11.36 3.76 4.94
CA ASP A 122 -11.24 3.63 6.39
C ASP A 122 -10.66 4.92 7.00
N PRO A 123 -11.37 5.63 7.89
CA PRO A 123 -10.85 6.82 8.55
C PRO A 123 -9.59 6.55 9.39
N LEU A 124 -9.39 5.32 9.89
CA LEU A 124 -8.15 4.96 10.60
C LEU A 124 -6.95 4.88 9.66
N ALA A 125 -7.15 4.39 8.43
CA ALA A 125 -6.12 4.40 7.39
C ALA A 125 -5.78 5.84 6.97
N VAL A 126 -6.79 6.71 6.83
CA VAL A 126 -6.58 8.14 6.54
C VAL A 126 -5.72 8.79 7.62
N GLN A 127 -6.02 8.54 8.90
CA GLN A 127 -5.21 9.04 10.01
C GLN A 127 -3.77 8.49 9.94
N ALA A 128 -3.60 7.18 9.75
CA ALA A 128 -2.29 6.55 9.67
C ALA A 128 -1.45 7.09 8.49
N ALA A 129 -2.05 7.35 7.34
CA ALA A 129 -1.37 7.95 6.20
C ALA A 129 -0.92 9.40 6.46
N GLN A 130 -1.71 10.18 7.21
CA GLN A 130 -1.32 11.54 7.62
C GLN A 130 -0.16 11.51 8.62
N GLU A 131 -0.21 10.62 9.61
CA GLU A 131 0.87 10.43 10.58
C GLU A 131 2.15 9.94 9.87
N CYS A 132 2.04 8.97 8.96
CA CYS A 132 3.18 8.45 8.22
C CYS A 132 3.79 9.48 7.26
N ARG A 133 2.97 10.33 6.63
CA ARG A 133 3.44 11.49 5.87
C ARG A 133 4.32 12.40 6.75
N ASP A 134 3.82 12.74 7.94
CA ASP A 134 4.49 13.65 8.87
C ASP A 134 5.81 13.04 9.37
N LEU A 135 5.83 11.73 9.69
CA LEU A 135 7.05 10.97 10.01
C LEU A 135 8.10 11.03 8.90
N ASN A 136 7.68 11.08 7.64
CA ASN A 136 8.58 11.18 6.49
C ASN A 136 8.96 12.63 6.12
N THR A 137 8.55 13.61 6.95
CA THR A 137 8.83 15.04 6.74
C THR A 137 8.29 15.54 5.38
N ILE A 138 7.14 15.04 4.97
CA ILE A 138 6.47 15.45 3.73
C ILE A 138 5.41 16.49 4.06
N GLU A 139 5.44 17.63 3.37
CA GLU A 139 4.45 18.68 3.57
C GLU A 139 3.06 18.24 3.10
N ALA A 140 2.00 18.62 3.83
CA ALA A 140 0.62 18.28 3.49
C ALA A 140 0.18 18.77 2.09
N ILE A 141 0.80 19.81 1.55
CA ILE A 141 0.52 20.29 0.19
C ILE A 141 1.06 19.34 -0.89
N ARG A 142 2.13 18.59 -0.59
CA ARG A 142 2.74 17.58 -1.48
C ARG A 142 2.03 16.24 -1.35
N MET A 143 1.54 15.88 -0.17
CA MET A 143 0.73 14.67 0.04
C MET A 143 -0.58 15.00 0.74
N GLN A 144 -1.67 14.99 -0.04
CA GLN A 144 -3.01 15.21 0.47
C GLN A 144 -3.69 13.86 0.68
N VAL A 145 -4.31 13.68 1.84
CA VAL A 145 -4.94 12.41 2.25
C VAL A 145 -6.41 12.67 2.51
N PHE A 146 -7.31 11.87 1.94
CA PHE A 146 -8.74 12.03 2.06
C PHE A 146 -9.45 10.72 2.37
N GLU A 147 -10.57 10.80 3.08
CA GLU A 147 -11.50 9.68 3.22
C GLU A 147 -12.31 9.53 1.92
N GLY A 148 -12.31 8.32 1.36
CA GLY A 148 -13.04 7.97 0.14
C GLY A 148 -12.28 7.02 -0.77
N SER A 149 -12.72 6.94 -2.03
CA SER A 149 -12.15 6.06 -3.05
C SER A 149 -11.72 6.86 -4.29
N MET A 150 -11.66 6.18 -5.44
CA MET A 150 -11.20 6.75 -6.70
C MET A 150 -11.98 8.00 -7.13
N ASP A 151 -13.28 8.07 -6.84
CA ASP A 151 -14.14 9.22 -7.09
C ASP A 151 -13.66 10.48 -6.33
N VAL A 152 -13.26 10.30 -5.07
CA VAL A 152 -12.68 11.39 -4.26
C VAL A 152 -11.31 11.79 -4.82
N ALA A 153 -10.47 10.83 -5.21
CA ALA A 153 -9.17 11.15 -5.84
C ALA A 153 -9.35 11.96 -7.15
N ILE A 154 -10.34 11.61 -7.97
CA ILE A 154 -10.72 12.36 -9.18
C ILE A 154 -11.15 13.78 -8.82
N ALA A 155 -12.02 13.94 -7.83
CA ALA A 155 -12.52 15.25 -7.41
C ALA A 155 -11.42 16.16 -6.82
N GLN A 156 -10.53 15.60 -6.00
CA GLN A 156 -9.51 16.36 -5.26
C GLN A 156 -8.28 16.69 -6.11
N SER A 157 -7.90 15.82 -7.05
CA SER A 157 -6.78 16.07 -7.95
C SER A 157 -7.04 17.24 -8.91
N LYS A 158 -8.31 17.53 -9.22
CA LYS A 158 -8.82 18.57 -10.15
C LYS A 158 -8.38 18.40 -11.60
N THR A 159 -7.29 17.69 -11.84
CA THR A 159 -6.72 17.33 -13.14
C THR A 159 -6.33 15.86 -13.09
N PRO A 160 -6.44 15.13 -14.22
CA PRO A 160 -6.00 13.74 -14.25
C PRO A 160 -4.53 13.59 -13.83
N VAL A 161 -4.22 12.46 -13.18
CA VAL A 161 -2.89 12.15 -12.62
C VAL A 161 -2.02 11.41 -13.66
N ASP A 162 -0.70 11.44 -13.47
CA ASP A 162 0.25 10.76 -14.36
C ASP A 162 0.27 9.24 -14.15
N GLY A 163 0.01 8.80 -12.93
CA GLY A 163 -0.24 7.39 -12.63
C GLY A 163 -0.84 7.17 -11.27
N PHE A 164 -1.23 5.93 -11.00
CA PHE A 164 -1.81 5.57 -9.72
C PHE A 164 -1.32 4.20 -9.22
N CYS A 165 -1.34 4.03 -7.91
CA CYS A 165 -1.15 2.76 -7.23
C CYS A 165 -2.49 2.30 -6.63
N CYS A 166 -2.73 1.00 -6.62
CA CYS A 166 -3.93 0.39 -6.04
C CYS A 166 -3.57 -1.01 -5.51
N ASN A 167 -3.27 -1.10 -4.22
CA ASN A 167 -2.86 -2.35 -3.56
C ASN A 167 -3.98 -2.88 -2.65
N ILE A 168 -5.04 -3.38 -3.27
CA ILE A 168 -6.27 -3.82 -2.60
C ILE A 168 -6.80 -5.12 -3.23
N LEU A 169 -7.88 -5.68 -2.69
CA LEU A 169 -8.41 -6.96 -3.15
C LEU A 169 -8.89 -6.88 -4.62
N ALA A 170 -8.58 -7.93 -5.40
CA ALA A 170 -8.94 -8.02 -6.82
C ALA A 170 -10.41 -7.70 -7.17
N PRO A 171 -11.44 -8.16 -6.42
CA PRO A 171 -12.83 -7.79 -6.71
C PRO A 171 -13.11 -6.29 -6.62
N VAL A 172 -12.42 -5.59 -5.71
CA VAL A 172 -12.54 -4.13 -5.55
C VAL A 172 -11.84 -3.44 -6.71
N ILE A 173 -10.65 -3.90 -7.11
CA ILE A 173 -9.94 -3.40 -8.28
C ILE A 173 -10.84 -3.50 -9.53
N ILE A 174 -11.47 -4.64 -9.76
CA ILE A 174 -12.39 -4.86 -10.89
C ILE A 174 -13.54 -3.84 -10.87
N GLY A 175 -14.12 -3.58 -9.69
CA GLY A 175 -15.17 -2.57 -9.53
C GLY A 175 -14.72 -1.12 -9.80
N LEU A 176 -13.43 -0.83 -9.66
CA LEU A 176 -12.84 0.50 -9.90
C LEU A 176 -12.38 0.72 -11.34
N VAL A 177 -12.18 -0.34 -12.14
CA VAL A 177 -11.73 -0.24 -13.54
C VAL A 177 -12.48 0.82 -14.37
N PRO A 178 -13.83 0.95 -14.30
CA PRO A 178 -14.55 1.94 -15.09
C PRO A 178 -14.15 3.40 -14.82
N GLN A 179 -13.56 3.68 -13.64
CA GLN A 179 -13.18 5.03 -13.22
C GLN A 179 -11.72 5.37 -13.52
N MET A 180 -10.87 4.36 -13.76
CA MET A 180 -9.42 4.53 -13.94
C MET A 180 -9.08 5.50 -15.08
N ALA A 181 -9.81 5.42 -16.20
CA ALA A 181 -9.56 6.29 -17.34
C ALA A 181 -9.88 7.78 -17.07
N THR A 182 -10.84 8.05 -16.18
CA THR A 182 -11.17 9.41 -15.74
C THR A 182 -10.11 9.97 -14.79
N LEU A 183 -9.52 9.10 -13.96
CA LEU A 183 -8.46 9.48 -13.02
C LEU A 183 -7.15 9.82 -13.73
N THR A 184 -6.79 9.11 -14.80
CA THR A 184 -5.45 9.21 -15.41
C THR A 184 -5.41 10.10 -16.65
N LYS A 185 -4.28 10.78 -16.86
CA LYS A 185 -3.98 11.47 -18.14
C LYS A 185 -3.93 10.46 -19.30
N PRO A 186 -4.05 10.94 -20.55
CA PRO A 186 -3.62 10.15 -21.71
C PRO A 186 -2.18 9.66 -21.50
N ASN A 187 -1.90 8.40 -21.87
CA ASN A 187 -0.62 7.70 -21.61
C ASN A 187 -0.28 7.50 -20.12
N GLY A 188 -1.24 7.74 -19.22
CA GLY A 188 -1.10 7.41 -17.80
C GLY A 188 -1.03 5.90 -17.58
N TRP A 189 -0.56 5.52 -16.39
CA TRP A 189 -0.37 4.13 -16.01
C TRP A 189 -0.98 3.83 -14.64
N GLY A 190 -1.13 2.54 -14.35
CA GLY A 190 -1.53 2.04 -13.03
C GLY A 190 -0.60 0.93 -12.54
N ILE A 191 -0.39 0.86 -11.23
CA ILE A 191 0.24 -0.28 -10.55
C ILE A 191 -0.82 -0.91 -9.65
N LEU A 192 -1.17 -2.17 -9.93
CA LEU A 192 -2.21 -2.91 -9.23
C LEU A 192 -1.59 -4.10 -8.48
N SER A 193 -1.82 -4.23 -7.17
CA SER A 193 -1.46 -5.43 -6.41
C SER A 193 -2.56 -5.76 -5.39
N GLY A 194 -2.31 -6.67 -4.45
CA GLY A 194 -3.38 -7.29 -3.64
C GLY A 194 -4.15 -8.36 -4.42
N ILE A 195 -3.55 -8.84 -5.53
CA ILE A 195 -4.12 -9.80 -6.46
C ILE A 195 -3.42 -11.14 -6.24
N LEU A 196 -4.18 -12.20 -5.97
CA LEU A 196 -3.61 -13.55 -6.00
C LEU A 196 -3.29 -13.94 -7.43
N GLN A 197 -2.21 -14.70 -7.66
CA GLN A 197 -1.81 -15.12 -9.02
C GLN A 197 -2.96 -15.74 -9.82
N LYS A 198 -3.79 -16.56 -9.16
CA LYS A 198 -4.97 -17.21 -9.78
C LYS A 198 -6.06 -16.22 -10.23
N GLN A 199 -6.08 -15.00 -9.71
CA GLN A 199 -7.04 -13.93 -10.03
C GLN A 199 -6.55 -13.01 -11.16
N VAL A 200 -5.28 -13.10 -11.56
CA VAL A 200 -4.71 -12.28 -12.64
C VAL A 200 -5.51 -12.37 -13.95
N PRO A 201 -5.98 -13.55 -14.41
CA PRO A 201 -6.77 -13.63 -15.64
C PRO A 201 -8.06 -12.80 -15.58
N GLU A 202 -8.81 -12.90 -14.48
CA GLU A 202 -10.08 -12.17 -14.28
C GLU A 202 -9.85 -10.65 -14.24
N VAL A 203 -8.82 -10.20 -13.51
CA VAL A 203 -8.46 -8.77 -13.46
C VAL A 203 -8.04 -8.26 -14.84
N THR A 204 -7.26 -9.04 -15.59
CA THR A 204 -6.79 -8.67 -16.94
C THR A 204 -7.95 -8.55 -17.93
N GLU A 205 -8.94 -9.44 -17.86
CA GLU A 205 -10.13 -9.39 -18.71
C GLU A 205 -10.99 -8.15 -18.41
N ALA A 206 -11.20 -7.83 -17.13
CA ALA A 206 -11.89 -6.61 -16.73
C ALA A 206 -11.18 -5.35 -17.24
N LEU A 207 -9.85 -5.28 -17.08
CA LEU A 207 -9.02 -4.18 -17.59
C LEU A 207 -9.16 -4.01 -19.12
N ALA A 208 -9.10 -5.11 -19.87
CA ALA A 208 -9.19 -5.09 -21.32
C ALA A 208 -10.53 -4.53 -21.84
N THR A 209 -11.62 -4.75 -21.09
CA THR A 209 -12.96 -4.24 -21.42
C THR A 209 -13.01 -2.70 -21.41
N TYR A 210 -12.14 -2.05 -20.64
CA TYR A 210 -12.04 -0.60 -20.52
C TYR A 210 -10.78 -0.03 -21.18
N GLY A 211 -10.18 -0.78 -22.10
CA GLY A 211 -9.04 -0.31 -22.90
C GLY A 211 -7.70 -0.30 -22.16
N TRP A 212 -7.59 -0.96 -21.00
CA TRP A 212 -6.31 -1.12 -20.30
C TRP A 212 -5.60 -2.40 -20.73
N GLN A 213 -4.27 -2.36 -20.76
CA GLN A 213 -3.41 -3.50 -21.04
C GLN A 213 -2.37 -3.67 -19.93
N VAL A 214 -2.11 -4.92 -19.54
CA VAL A 214 -1.00 -5.27 -18.67
C VAL A 214 0.29 -5.18 -19.49
N GLN A 215 1.19 -4.27 -19.11
CA GLN A 215 2.49 -4.10 -19.75
C GLN A 215 3.56 -4.97 -19.11
N GLN A 216 3.53 -5.08 -17.78
CA GLN A 216 4.48 -5.85 -17.00
C GLN A 216 3.77 -6.47 -15.80
N ALA A 217 4.28 -7.62 -15.34
CA ALA A 217 3.79 -8.30 -14.15
C ALA A 217 4.97 -8.78 -13.30
N TRP A 218 4.81 -8.65 -11.99
CA TRP A 218 5.72 -9.20 -10.98
C TRP A 218 4.95 -10.17 -10.11
N GLN A 219 5.66 -11.14 -9.54
CA GLN A 219 5.09 -12.16 -8.67
C GLN A 219 6.03 -12.42 -7.51
N GLN A 220 5.44 -12.61 -6.33
CA GLN A 220 6.14 -13.01 -5.12
C GLN A 220 5.19 -13.84 -4.28
N GLU A 221 5.60 -15.06 -3.93
CA GLU A 221 4.74 -16.05 -3.28
C GLU A 221 3.44 -16.23 -4.07
N ASP A 222 2.27 -16.15 -3.44
CA ASP A 222 0.97 -16.28 -4.11
C ASP A 222 0.43 -14.97 -4.69
N TRP A 223 1.19 -13.87 -4.60
CA TRP A 223 0.75 -12.53 -4.96
C TRP A 223 1.32 -12.06 -6.29
N ALA A 224 0.55 -11.24 -6.99
CA ALA A 224 0.92 -10.59 -8.23
C ALA A 224 0.82 -9.07 -8.11
N CYS A 225 1.64 -8.38 -8.91
CA CYS A 225 1.56 -6.95 -9.16
C CYS A 225 1.58 -6.72 -10.66
N LEU A 226 0.67 -5.90 -11.16
CA LEU A 226 0.48 -5.62 -12.57
C LEU A 226 0.73 -4.14 -12.83
N LYS A 227 1.63 -3.83 -13.77
CA LYS A 227 1.70 -2.50 -14.38
C LYS A 227 0.79 -2.47 -15.59
N ILE A 228 -0.09 -1.49 -15.62
CA ILE A 228 -1.06 -1.30 -16.70
C ILE A 228 -0.86 0.05 -17.38
N ALA A 229 -1.24 0.14 -18.64
CA ALA A 229 -1.36 1.39 -19.38
C ALA A 229 -2.60 1.33 -20.28
N GLN A 230 -3.11 2.48 -20.72
CA GLN A 230 -4.16 2.50 -21.74
C GLN A 230 -3.59 1.99 -23.07
N ARG A 231 -4.44 1.33 -23.86
CA ARG A 231 -4.15 1.02 -25.26
C ARG A 231 -4.24 2.29 -26.08
N ASP A 232 -3.34 2.42 -27.05
CA ASP A 232 -3.41 3.43 -28.11
C ASP A 232 -4.65 3.23 -29.00
#